data_AF-A0A2A6NNT1-F1
#
_entry.id   AF-A0A2A6NNT1-F1
#
_cell.length_a   1.000
_cell.length_b   1.000
_cell.length_c   1.000
_cell.angle_alpha   90.00
_cell.angle_beta   90.00
_cell.angle_gamma   90.00
#
_symmetry.space_group_name_H-M   'P 1'
#
loop_
_entity.id
_entity.type
_entity.pdbx_description
1 polymer ?
#
loop_
_entity_poly.entity_id
_entity_poly.type
_entity_poly.pdbx_seq_one_letter_code
_entity_poly.pdbx_strand_id
1 'polypeptide(L)'
;MERRARPVTLAWSNPVVRWWGFLSLVSAANIAVWFALYRQFHEQSNGSFSNTSGIGLMMLLCAAYVFGCAFRSVLPRADVQRICLFDHWLSSVVVGRTVATVAEVCFAAQWAIILHQLGTMTGAETTMNIAWIIVPLIVIAECFSWYAVLTTHYLCNAIENSIWAVVFFLVGIALCRLLPEFHGPVRWAFITAIVGIAAFLAFLMTIDVPMYLNRWRANLAAGGTLLHPLDGLRDVSRRWVVTHDIAEWREEIAWMSLYFSMAVWSSLALCVGYSLEDQLPRYRTEPAIVATTQAIENPTPAAQHTATIDAAAPSRN
;
A
#
# COMPACT_ATOMS: atom_id res chain seq x y z
N MET A 1 38.04 -18.63 -1.07
CA MET A 1 37.32 -19.71 -1.79
C MET A 1 36.37 -19.07 -2.77
N GLU A 2 36.80 -18.90 -4.02
CA GLU A 2 35.95 -18.48 -5.13
C GLU A 2 34.84 -19.52 -5.34
N ARG A 3 33.59 -19.14 -5.08
CA ARG A 3 32.44 -19.98 -5.36
C ARG A 3 32.01 -19.70 -6.80
N ARG A 4 32.55 -20.48 -7.75
CA ARG A 4 32.05 -20.54 -9.14
C ARG A 4 30.54 -20.81 -9.09
N ALA A 5 29.74 -19.87 -9.56
CA ALA A 5 28.32 -20.07 -9.80
C ALA A 5 28.15 -21.23 -10.80
N ARG A 6 27.61 -22.37 -10.35
CA ARG A 6 27.16 -23.41 -11.26
C ARG A 6 25.94 -22.85 -12.00
N PRO A 7 25.86 -22.94 -13.33
CA PRO A 7 24.64 -22.58 -14.04
C PRO A 7 23.54 -23.57 -13.62
N VAL A 8 22.63 -23.11 -12.76
CA VAL A 8 21.47 -23.89 -12.37
C VAL A 8 20.49 -23.81 -13.52
N THR A 9 20.31 -24.91 -14.24
CA THR A 9 19.23 -25.05 -15.21
C THR A 9 17.90 -24.94 -14.47
N LEU A 10 17.14 -23.86 -14.67
CA LEU A 10 15.77 -23.73 -14.15
C LEU A 10 14.92 -24.84 -14.78
N ALA A 11 14.73 -25.93 -14.04
CA ALA A 11 13.84 -27.00 -14.46
C ALA A 11 12.39 -26.60 -14.15
N TRP A 12 11.54 -26.57 -15.18
CA TRP A 12 10.09 -26.29 -15.05
C TRP A 12 9.35 -27.29 -14.14
N SER A 13 9.95 -28.44 -13.82
CA SER A 13 9.44 -29.36 -12.80
C SER A 13 9.44 -28.76 -11.39
N ASN A 14 10.30 -27.78 -11.13
CA ASN A 14 10.40 -27.14 -9.83
C ASN A 14 9.17 -26.23 -9.58
N PRO A 15 8.44 -26.40 -8.46
CA PRO A 15 7.29 -25.55 -8.13
C PRO A 15 7.66 -24.06 -7.98
N VAL A 16 8.84 -23.72 -7.47
CA VAL A 16 9.30 -22.33 -7.34
C VAL A 16 9.45 -21.66 -8.70
N VAL A 17 9.96 -22.40 -9.70
CA VAL A 17 10.11 -21.90 -11.08
C VAL A 17 8.75 -21.67 -11.74
N ARG A 18 7.78 -22.57 -11.52
CA ARG A 18 6.40 -22.40 -12.01
C ARG A 18 5.72 -21.19 -11.38
N TRP A 19 5.87 -21.02 -10.07
CA TRP A 19 5.37 -19.85 -9.35
C TRP A 19 6.00 -18.56 -9.87
N TRP A 20 7.32 -18.53 -10.06
CA TRP A 20 8.00 -17.38 -10.67
C TRP A 20 7.51 -17.08 -12.09
N GLY A 21 7.32 -18.11 -12.94
CA GLY A 21 6.75 -17.94 -14.27
C GLY A 21 5.34 -17.34 -14.23
N PHE A 22 4.51 -17.76 -13.27
CA PHE A 22 3.20 -17.18 -13.02
C PHE A 22 3.30 -15.69 -12.61
N LEU A 23 4.16 -15.34 -11.64
CA LEU A 23 4.36 -13.95 -11.22
C LEU A 23 4.84 -13.05 -12.38
N SER A 24 5.74 -13.58 -13.21
CA SER A 24 6.27 -12.88 -14.39
C SER A 24 5.16 -12.63 -15.42
N LEU A 25 4.29 -13.62 -15.66
CA LEU A 25 3.15 -13.47 -16.57
C LEU A 25 2.15 -12.44 -16.04
N VAL A 26 1.80 -12.51 -14.76
CA VAL A 26 0.91 -11.53 -14.11
C VAL A 26 1.50 -10.12 -14.19
N SER A 27 2.81 -9.98 -13.96
CA SER A 27 3.50 -8.70 -14.07
C SER A 27 3.46 -8.12 -15.49
N ALA A 28 3.66 -8.96 -16.51
CA ALA A 28 3.52 -8.53 -17.90
C ALA A 28 2.10 -8.05 -18.21
N ALA A 29 1.08 -8.76 -17.73
CA ALA A 29 -0.31 -8.34 -17.86
C ALA A 29 -0.59 -7.02 -17.13
N ASN A 30 -0.08 -6.84 -15.91
CA ASN A 30 -0.24 -5.60 -15.14
C ASN A 30 0.37 -4.40 -15.87
N ILE A 31 1.57 -4.56 -16.44
CA ILE A 31 2.23 -3.52 -17.25
C ILE A 31 1.39 -3.19 -18.49
N ALA A 32 0.89 -4.20 -19.20
CA ALA A 32 0.05 -4.00 -20.38
C ALA A 32 -1.23 -3.23 -20.05
N VAL A 33 -1.90 -3.57 -18.94
CA VAL A 33 -3.09 -2.85 -18.46
C VAL A 33 -2.74 -1.41 -18.10
N TRP A 34 -1.62 -1.17 -17.41
CA TRP A 34 -1.17 0.19 -17.09
C TRP A 34 -0.95 1.02 -18.37
N PHE A 35 -0.30 0.48 -19.40
CA PHE A 35 -0.13 1.17 -20.69
C PHE A 35 -1.46 1.44 -21.39
N ALA A 36 -2.41 0.50 -21.33
CA ALA A 36 -3.74 0.68 -21.91
C ALA A 36 -4.49 1.84 -21.20
N LEU A 37 -4.48 1.87 -19.87
CA LEU A 37 -5.06 2.96 -19.08
C LEU A 37 -4.37 4.29 -19.35
N TYR A 38 -3.03 4.31 -19.39
CA TYR A 38 -2.26 5.51 -19.71
C TYR A 38 -2.65 6.08 -21.08
N ARG A 39 -2.76 5.23 -22.10
CA ARG A 39 -3.17 5.66 -23.44
C ARG A 39 -4.59 6.21 -23.45
N GLN A 40 -5.52 5.51 -22.79
CA GLN A 40 -6.92 5.93 -22.71
C GLN A 40 -7.08 7.30 -22.03
N PHE A 41 -6.42 7.52 -20.88
CA PHE A 41 -6.49 8.79 -20.16
C PHE A 41 -5.76 9.91 -20.88
N HIS A 42 -4.64 9.61 -21.55
CA HIS A 42 -3.95 10.59 -22.38
C HIS A 42 -4.78 11.02 -23.59
N GLU A 43 -5.50 10.09 -24.24
CA GLU A 43 -6.42 10.41 -25.34
C GLU A 43 -7.60 11.28 -24.87
N GLN A 44 -8.15 11.02 -23.68
CA GLN A 44 -9.24 11.81 -23.09
C GLN A 44 -8.78 13.21 -22.66
N SER A 45 -7.55 13.34 -22.14
CA SER A 45 -6.98 14.62 -21.68
C SER A 45 -6.74 15.62 -22.83
N ASN A 46 -6.49 15.15 -24.05
CA ASN A 46 -6.38 16.02 -25.23
C ASN A 46 -7.70 16.74 -25.59
N GLY A 47 -8.84 16.39 -24.96
CA GLY A 47 -10.14 17.03 -25.17
C GLY A 47 -10.70 17.82 -23.97
N SER A 48 -10.14 17.69 -22.75
CA SER A 48 -10.67 18.32 -21.53
C SER A 48 -9.55 18.90 -20.66
N PHE A 49 -9.59 20.21 -20.43
CA PHE A 49 -8.49 20.99 -19.85
C PHE A 49 -8.45 21.07 -18.31
N SER A 50 -9.48 20.64 -17.56
CA SER A 50 -9.57 21.02 -16.13
C SER A 50 -9.00 20.01 -15.13
N ASN A 51 -8.78 18.73 -15.48
CA ASN A 51 -8.41 17.68 -14.51
C ASN A 51 -7.14 16.88 -14.84
N THR A 52 -6.37 17.31 -15.85
CA THR A 52 -5.17 16.62 -16.36
C THR A 52 -4.07 16.38 -15.31
N SER A 53 -3.92 17.30 -14.34
CA SER A 53 -2.84 17.23 -13.35
C SER A 53 -3.03 16.10 -12.32
N GLY A 54 -4.26 15.92 -11.82
CA GLY A 54 -4.56 14.92 -10.77
C GLY A 54 -4.46 13.48 -11.27
N ILE A 55 -5.04 13.19 -12.45
CA ILE A 55 -4.97 11.85 -13.04
C ILE A 55 -3.54 11.50 -13.47
N GLY A 56 -2.77 12.48 -13.96
CA GLY A 56 -1.36 12.30 -14.29
C GLY A 56 -0.53 11.87 -13.07
N LEU A 57 -0.76 12.51 -11.92
CA LEU A 57 -0.13 12.11 -10.66
C LEU A 57 -0.56 10.70 -10.23
N MET A 58 -1.87 10.38 -10.26
CA MET A 58 -2.36 9.05 -9.92
C MET A 58 -1.74 7.96 -10.81
N MET A 59 -1.60 8.22 -12.11
CA MET A 59 -0.95 7.31 -13.05
C MET A 59 0.55 7.14 -12.78
N LEU A 60 1.25 8.21 -12.38
CA LEU A 60 2.66 8.16 -12.00
C LEU A 60 2.86 7.33 -10.72
N LEU A 61 2.04 7.54 -9.70
CA LEU A 61 2.07 6.76 -8.45
C LEU A 61 1.77 5.29 -8.73
N CYS A 62 0.76 5.02 -9.57
CA CYS A 62 0.44 3.67 -10.02
C CYS A 62 1.60 3.03 -10.80
N ALA A 63 2.26 3.80 -11.68
CA ALA A 63 3.43 3.31 -12.42
C ALA A 63 4.53 2.87 -11.46
N ALA A 64 4.88 3.69 -10.48
CA ALA A 64 5.89 3.36 -9.48
C ALA A 64 5.56 2.04 -8.76
N TYR A 65 4.27 1.82 -8.43
CA TYR A 65 3.82 0.58 -7.81
C TYR A 65 3.85 -0.63 -8.76
N VAL A 66 3.29 -0.50 -9.97
CA VAL A 66 3.22 -1.55 -11.00
C VAL A 66 4.61 -2.01 -11.41
N PHE A 67 5.50 -1.07 -11.76
CA PHE A 67 6.86 -1.38 -12.20
C PHE A 67 7.73 -1.87 -11.02
N GLY A 68 7.51 -1.35 -9.81
CA GLY A 68 8.18 -1.85 -8.61
C GLY A 68 7.80 -3.31 -8.31
N CYS A 69 6.52 -3.65 -8.40
CA CYS A 69 6.03 -5.03 -8.26
C CYS A 69 6.54 -5.94 -9.38
N ALA A 70 6.58 -5.46 -10.62
CA ALA A 70 7.11 -6.22 -11.75
C ALA A 70 8.61 -6.51 -11.57
N PHE A 71 9.40 -5.53 -11.14
CA PHE A 71 10.81 -5.72 -10.82
C PHE A 71 11.01 -6.81 -9.77
N ARG A 72 10.24 -6.77 -8.68
CA ARG A 72 10.31 -7.78 -7.60
C ARG A 72 9.71 -9.14 -7.98
N SER A 73 8.82 -9.19 -8.97
CA SER A 73 8.29 -10.45 -9.50
C SER A 73 9.29 -11.14 -10.41
N VAL A 74 10.05 -10.37 -11.21
CA VAL A 74 11.12 -10.90 -12.07
C VAL A 74 12.32 -11.31 -11.24
N LEU A 75 12.66 -10.55 -10.19
CA LEU A 75 13.76 -10.80 -9.25
C LEU A 75 13.22 -11.03 -7.83
N PRO A 76 12.51 -12.15 -7.57
CA PRO A 76 11.96 -12.42 -6.25
C PRO A 76 13.07 -12.66 -5.25
N ARG A 77 12.85 -12.15 -4.04
CA ARG A 77 13.75 -12.23 -2.88
C ARG A 77 12.98 -12.15 -1.58
N ALA A 78 13.47 -12.83 -0.55
CA ALA A 78 13.01 -12.64 0.82
C ALA A 78 14.06 -11.85 1.60
N ASP A 79 13.69 -10.62 1.96
CA ASP A 79 14.64 -9.57 2.33
C ASP A 79 15.37 -9.89 3.64
N VAL A 80 14.69 -10.40 4.68
CA VAL A 80 15.34 -10.73 5.97
C VAL A 80 16.16 -12.02 5.91
N GLN A 81 15.69 -13.04 5.19
CA GLN A 81 16.40 -14.32 5.02
C GLN A 81 17.61 -14.22 4.07
N ARG A 82 17.74 -13.11 3.33
CA ARG A 82 18.78 -12.90 2.31
C ARG A 82 18.74 -13.92 1.17
N ILE A 83 17.58 -14.50 0.89
CA ILE A 83 17.42 -15.47 -0.20
C ILE A 83 16.90 -14.79 -1.46
N CYS A 84 17.34 -15.25 -2.62
CA CYS A 84 16.88 -14.77 -3.92
C CYS A 84 16.88 -15.90 -4.95
N LEU A 85 16.16 -15.69 -6.05
CA LEU A 85 16.08 -16.68 -7.13
C LEU A 85 17.22 -16.55 -8.15
N PHE A 86 17.74 -15.34 -8.37
CA PHE A 86 18.75 -15.06 -9.38
C PHE A 86 19.99 -14.40 -8.78
N ASP A 87 21.18 -14.86 -9.21
CA ASP A 87 22.46 -14.28 -8.82
C ASP A 87 22.77 -13.02 -9.63
N HIS A 88 22.29 -11.87 -9.17
CA HIS A 88 22.54 -10.58 -9.82
C HIS A 88 22.58 -9.46 -8.77
N TRP A 89 23.33 -8.39 -9.02
CA TRP A 89 23.43 -7.26 -8.07
C TRP A 89 22.08 -6.55 -7.83
N LEU A 90 21.18 -6.61 -8.82
CA LEU A 90 19.79 -6.13 -8.70
C LEU A 90 18.98 -6.95 -7.69
N SER A 91 19.37 -8.19 -7.40
CA SER A 91 18.79 -9.04 -6.36
C SER A 91 19.22 -8.63 -4.95
N SER A 92 20.14 -7.65 -4.81
CA SER A 92 20.53 -7.13 -3.50
C SER A 92 19.32 -6.62 -2.71
N VAL A 93 19.36 -6.82 -1.39
CA VAL A 93 18.27 -6.49 -0.49
C VAL A 93 18.11 -4.97 -0.35
N VAL A 94 19.16 -4.18 -0.59
CA VAL A 94 19.05 -2.71 -0.63
C VAL A 94 18.24 -2.23 -1.82
N VAL A 95 18.59 -2.67 -3.05
CA VAL A 95 17.85 -2.27 -4.27
C VAL A 95 16.39 -2.68 -4.16
N GLY A 96 16.17 -3.93 -3.74
CA GLY A 96 15.40 -4.12 -2.52
C GLY A 96 13.92 -3.83 -2.46
N ARG A 97 13.43 -3.73 -1.25
CA ARG A 97 13.58 -2.65 -0.28
C ARG A 97 13.52 -1.22 -0.81
N THR A 98 14.53 -0.62 -1.43
CA THR A 98 14.35 0.74 -1.99
C THR A 98 13.20 0.80 -3.00
N VAL A 99 13.15 -0.14 -3.95
CA VAL A 99 12.05 -0.22 -4.91
C VAL A 99 10.71 -0.48 -4.23
N ALA A 100 10.66 -1.37 -3.23
CA ALA A 100 9.45 -1.67 -2.47
C ALA A 100 8.95 -0.46 -1.67
N THR A 101 9.84 0.27 -0.99
CA THR A 101 9.52 1.48 -0.24
C THR A 101 8.92 2.56 -1.13
N VAL A 102 9.51 2.81 -2.30
CA VAL A 102 8.97 3.79 -3.25
C VAL A 102 7.58 3.34 -3.73
N ALA A 103 7.44 2.08 -4.11
CA ALA A 103 6.18 1.50 -4.55
C ALA A 103 5.09 1.64 -3.48
N GLU A 104 5.37 1.20 -2.26
CA GLU A 104 4.44 1.18 -1.13
C GLU A 104 3.98 2.57 -0.71
N VAL A 105 4.89 3.54 -0.64
CA VAL A 105 4.53 4.94 -0.38
C VAL A 105 3.67 5.51 -1.51
N CYS A 106 3.97 5.19 -2.77
CA CYS A 106 3.14 5.62 -3.90
C CYS A 106 1.72 5.03 -3.83
N PHE A 107 1.60 3.74 -3.51
CA PHE A 107 0.32 3.07 -3.36
C PHE A 107 -0.50 3.64 -2.19
N ALA A 108 0.16 3.91 -1.06
CA ALA A 108 -0.46 4.59 0.09
C ALA A 108 -0.94 6.00 -0.28
N ALA A 109 -0.16 6.74 -1.07
CA ALA A 109 -0.54 8.06 -1.57
C ALA A 109 -1.76 8.00 -2.50
N GLN A 110 -1.90 6.98 -3.35
CA GLN A 110 -3.12 6.80 -4.18
C GLN A 110 -4.37 6.65 -3.32
N TRP A 111 -4.31 5.84 -2.25
CA TRP A 111 -5.41 5.71 -1.29
C TRP A 111 -5.71 7.01 -0.55
N ALA A 112 -4.68 7.75 -0.12
CA ALA A 112 -4.87 9.05 0.52
C ALA A 112 -5.55 10.05 -0.42
N ILE A 113 -5.11 10.14 -1.68
CA ILE A 113 -5.67 11.06 -2.67
C ILE A 113 -7.16 10.75 -2.92
N ILE A 114 -7.51 9.50 -3.22
CA ILE A 114 -8.90 9.14 -3.53
C ILE A 114 -9.82 9.33 -2.33
N LEU A 115 -9.38 8.99 -1.12
CA LEU A 115 -10.19 9.16 0.09
C LEU A 115 -10.34 10.64 0.46
N HIS A 116 -9.31 11.45 0.29
CA HIS A 116 -9.39 12.89 0.53
C HIS A 116 -10.41 13.54 -0.43
N GLN A 117 -10.35 13.16 -1.71
CA GLN A 117 -11.28 13.64 -2.73
C GLN A 117 -12.72 13.22 -2.43
N LEU A 118 -12.95 11.93 -2.18
CA LEU A 118 -14.27 11.42 -1.81
C LEU A 118 -14.79 12.07 -0.53
N GLY A 119 -13.94 12.20 0.50
CA GLY A 119 -14.30 12.85 1.76
C GLY A 119 -14.68 14.32 1.58
N THR A 120 -13.96 15.06 0.73
CA THR A 120 -14.26 16.45 0.41
C THR A 120 -15.57 16.57 -0.36
N MET A 121 -15.80 15.68 -1.34
CA MET A 121 -17.05 15.63 -2.12
C MET A 121 -18.28 15.37 -1.25
N THR A 122 -18.16 14.51 -0.23
CA THR A 122 -19.28 14.13 0.62
C THR A 122 -19.35 14.92 1.94
N GLY A 123 -18.39 15.82 2.22
CA GLY A 123 -18.25 16.48 3.52
C GLY A 123 -17.97 15.51 4.68
N ALA A 124 -17.38 14.34 4.42
CA ALA A 124 -17.13 13.32 5.43
C ALA A 124 -15.77 13.55 6.11
N GLU A 125 -15.78 14.31 7.21
CA GLU A 125 -14.56 14.62 8.00
C GLU A 125 -13.78 13.38 8.43
N THR A 126 -14.48 12.29 8.81
CA THR A 126 -13.83 11.01 9.17
C THR A 126 -12.97 10.48 8.03
N THR A 127 -13.50 10.49 6.80
CA THR A 127 -12.78 10.03 5.60
C THR A 127 -11.58 10.93 5.30
N MET A 128 -11.74 12.25 5.43
CA MET A 128 -10.65 13.21 5.23
C MET A 128 -9.53 13.03 6.25
N ASN A 129 -9.87 12.89 7.53
CA ASN A 129 -8.89 12.66 8.60
C ASN A 129 -8.12 11.35 8.39
N ILE A 130 -8.81 10.29 7.97
CA ILE A 130 -8.19 9.01 7.61
C ILE A 130 -7.23 9.20 6.43
N ALA A 131 -7.63 9.93 5.39
CA ALA A 131 -6.77 10.19 4.23
C ALA A 131 -5.43 10.85 4.63
N TRP A 132 -5.45 11.80 5.56
CA TRP A 132 -4.24 12.51 6.01
C TRP A 132 -3.24 11.66 6.79
N ILE A 133 -3.70 10.61 7.49
CA ILE A 133 -2.84 9.77 8.34
C ILE A 133 -2.25 8.55 7.62
N ILE A 134 -2.78 8.16 6.45
CA ILE A 134 -2.33 6.97 5.71
C ILE A 134 -0.84 7.05 5.38
N VAL A 135 -0.40 8.11 4.68
CA VAL A 135 1.00 8.21 4.22
C VAL A 135 1.98 8.29 5.40
N PRO A 136 1.76 9.12 6.45
CA PRO A 136 2.63 9.13 7.62
C PRO A 136 2.79 7.76 8.29
N LEU A 137 1.69 7.01 8.45
CA LEU A 137 1.74 5.67 9.04
C LEU A 137 2.55 4.71 8.18
N ILE A 138 2.39 4.75 6.86
CA ILE A 138 3.16 3.89 5.95
C ILE A 138 4.64 4.27 5.95
N VAL A 139 5.00 5.56 6.00
CA VAL A 139 6.41 5.97 6.14
C VAL A 139 7.03 5.45 7.44
N ILE A 140 6.27 5.44 8.54
CA ILE A 140 6.72 4.82 9.80
C ILE A 140 6.90 3.30 9.63
N ALA A 141 5.96 2.62 8.96
CA ALA A 141 6.08 1.19 8.64
C ALA A 141 7.35 0.89 7.83
N GLU A 142 7.68 1.72 6.85
CA GLU A 142 8.90 1.59 6.05
C GLU A 142 10.17 1.72 6.90
N CYS A 143 10.19 2.65 7.87
CA CYS A 143 11.30 2.75 8.83
C CYS A 143 11.50 1.44 9.61
N PHE A 144 10.41 0.79 10.04
CA PHE A 144 10.47 -0.53 10.68
C PHE A 144 10.93 -1.61 9.71
N SER A 145 10.48 -1.60 8.45
CA SER A 145 10.90 -2.54 7.42
C SER A 145 12.41 -2.46 7.17
N TRP A 146 12.94 -1.23 7.00
CA TRP A 146 14.37 -1.00 6.84
C TRP A 146 15.15 -1.43 8.07
N TYR A 147 14.69 -1.09 9.26
CA TYR A 147 15.36 -1.50 10.50
C TYR A 147 15.39 -3.03 10.64
N ALA A 148 14.28 -3.71 10.36
CA ALA A 148 14.17 -5.16 10.39
C ALA A 148 15.16 -5.82 9.42
N VAL A 149 15.24 -5.29 8.20
CA VAL A 149 16.12 -5.78 7.16
C VAL A 149 17.59 -5.59 7.54
N LEU A 150 17.97 -4.40 8.03
CA LEU A 150 19.34 -4.12 8.44
C LEU A 150 19.79 -4.98 9.64
N THR A 151 18.92 -5.15 10.63
CA THR A 151 19.28 -5.82 11.89
C THR A 151 18.90 -7.31 11.94
N THR A 152 18.22 -7.82 10.90
CA THR A 152 17.57 -9.14 10.86
C THR A 152 16.51 -9.37 11.96
N HIS A 153 15.87 -8.28 12.40
CA HIS A 153 14.91 -8.27 13.50
C HIS A 153 13.48 -8.55 13.03
N TYR A 154 13.07 -9.83 13.00
CA TYR A 154 11.73 -10.24 12.53
C TYR A 154 10.54 -9.55 13.22
N LEU A 155 10.65 -9.14 14.49
CA LEU A 155 9.57 -8.39 15.17
C LEU A 155 9.25 -7.06 14.48
N CYS A 156 10.25 -6.39 13.90
CA CYS A 156 10.03 -5.11 13.23
C CYS A 156 9.23 -5.30 11.93
N ASN A 157 9.39 -6.42 11.22
CA ASN A 157 8.48 -6.78 10.12
C ASN A 157 7.06 -7.08 10.63
N ALA A 158 6.92 -7.71 11.80
CA ALA A 158 5.59 -7.94 12.37
C ALA A 158 4.90 -6.61 12.71
N ILE A 159 5.65 -5.62 13.23
CA ILE A 159 5.15 -4.27 13.50
C ILE A 159 4.78 -3.54 12.21
N GLU A 160 5.64 -3.56 11.19
CA GLU A 160 5.35 -3.01 9.86
C GLU A 160 4.02 -3.55 9.30
N ASN A 161 3.88 -4.88 9.23
CA ASN A 161 2.67 -5.51 8.70
C ASN A 161 1.43 -5.24 9.58
N SER A 162 1.62 -5.05 10.88
CA SER A 162 0.55 -4.61 11.78
C SER A 162 0.11 -3.16 11.50
N ILE A 163 1.04 -2.27 11.16
CA ILE A 163 0.71 -0.89 10.76
C ILE A 163 -0.08 -0.91 9.44
N TRP A 164 0.30 -1.74 8.48
CA TRP A 164 -0.50 -1.97 7.26
C TRP A 164 -1.93 -2.45 7.58
N ALA A 165 -2.09 -3.37 8.53
CA ALA A 165 -3.41 -3.81 8.97
C ALA A 165 -4.23 -2.64 9.56
N VAL A 166 -3.62 -1.80 10.39
CA VAL A 166 -4.29 -0.61 10.94
C VAL A 166 -4.71 0.36 9.83
N VAL A 167 -3.81 0.66 8.88
CA VAL A 167 -4.11 1.54 7.76
C VAL A 167 -5.29 1.01 6.93
N PHE A 168 -5.28 -0.26 6.56
CA PHE A 168 -6.38 -0.84 5.78
C PHE A 168 -7.68 -0.98 6.56
N PHE A 169 -7.61 -1.19 7.87
CA PHE A 169 -8.79 -1.14 8.74
C PHE A 169 -9.43 0.25 8.74
N LEU A 170 -8.62 1.31 8.83
CA LEU A 170 -9.08 2.69 8.72
C LEU A 170 -9.65 2.99 7.33
N VAL A 171 -9.00 2.54 6.26
CA VAL A 171 -9.57 2.64 4.89
C VAL A 171 -10.93 1.94 4.81
N GLY A 172 -11.07 0.76 5.42
CA GLY A 172 -12.36 0.06 5.51
C GLY A 172 -13.44 0.89 6.22
N ILE A 173 -13.11 1.54 7.34
CA ILE A 173 -14.02 2.45 8.05
C ILE A 173 -14.43 3.63 7.14
N ALA A 174 -13.46 4.24 6.45
CA ALA A 174 -13.71 5.35 5.54
C ALA A 174 -14.67 4.94 4.40
N LEU A 175 -14.46 3.78 3.79
CA LEU A 175 -15.34 3.25 2.74
C LEU A 175 -16.73 2.91 3.27
N CYS A 176 -16.84 2.32 4.46
CA CYS A 176 -18.13 2.07 5.11
C CYS A 176 -18.88 3.39 5.39
N ARG A 177 -18.18 4.45 5.80
CA ARG A 177 -18.77 5.78 6.01
C ARG A 177 -19.27 6.42 4.72
N LEU A 178 -18.57 6.19 3.61
CA LEU A 178 -18.95 6.65 2.28
C LEU A 178 -20.04 5.80 1.62
N LEU A 179 -20.22 4.55 2.03
CA LEU A 179 -21.16 3.62 1.43
C LEU A 179 -22.62 4.14 1.29
N PRO A 180 -23.25 4.78 2.31
CA PRO A 180 -24.62 5.29 2.19
C PRO A 180 -24.75 6.52 1.27
N GLU A 181 -23.63 7.18 0.96
CA GLU A 181 -23.58 8.41 0.18
C GLU A 181 -23.77 8.15 -1.33
N PHE A 182 -23.58 6.90 -1.79
CA PHE A 182 -23.58 6.54 -3.20
C PHE A 182 -24.53 5.37 -3.51
N HIS A 183 -25.02 5.30 -4.75
CA HIS A 183 -25.83 4.19 -5.27
C HIS A 183 -25.27 3.61 -6.58
N GLY A 184 -25.92 2.55 -7.08
CA GLY A 184 -25.57 1.94 -8.37
C GLY A 184 -24.16 1.31 -8.39
N PRO A 185 -23.44 1.39 -9.52
CA PRO A 185 -22.12 0.78 -9.68
C PRO A 185 -21.07 1.23 -8.65
N VAL A 186 -21.08 2.51 -8.26
CA VAL A 186 -20.11 3.07 -7.29
C VAL A 186 -20.27 2.40 -5.92
N ARG A 187 -21.51 2.19 -5.48
CA ARG A 187 -21.80 1.48 -4.23
C ARG A 187 -21.28 0.04 -4.27
N TRP A 188 -21.48 -0.66 -5.38
CA TRP A 188 -20.96 -2.03 -5.56
C TRP A 188 -19.43 -2.08 -5.59
N ALA A 189 -18.78 -1.07 -6.17
CA ALA A 189 -17.32 -0.93 -6.11
C ALA A 189 -16.82 -0.79 -4.66
N PHE A 190 -17.48 0.03 -3.84
CA PHE A 190 -17.14 0.14 -2.42
C PHE A 190 -17.39 -1.16 -1.65
N ILE A 191 -18.51 -1.86 -1.88
CA ILE A 191 -18.76 -3.17 -1.26
C ILE A 191 -17.64 -4.15 -1.61
N THR A 192 -17.26 -4.20 -2.88
CA THR A 192 -16.18 -5.07 -3.35
C THR A 192 -14.85 -4.73 -2.69
N ALA A 193 -14.51 -3.44 -2.59
CA ALA A 193 -13.31 -2.97 -1.92
C ALA A 193 -13.33 -3.31 -0.41
N ILE A 194 -14.46 -3.11 0.28
CA ILE A 194 -14.61 -3.45 1.70
C ILE A 194 -14.43 -4.95 1.93
N VAL A 195 -15.03 -5.79 1.09
CA VAL A 195 -14.87 -7.25 1.17
C VAL A 195 -13.41 -7.65 0.91
N GLY A 196 -12.75 -7.05 -0.09
CA GLY A 196 -11.33 -7.26 -0.36
C GLY A 196 -10.44 -6.86 0.81
N ILE A 197 -10.69 -5.71 1.43
CA ILE A 197 -10.00 -5.25 2.64
C ILE A 197 -10.22 -6.21 3.80
N ALA A 198 -11.46 -6.66 4.04
CA ALA A 198 -11.75 -7.62 5.10
C ALA A 198 -10.99 -8.94 4.90
N ALA A 199 -10.93 -9.45 3.66
CA ALA A 199 -10.14 -10.64 3.34
C ALA A 199 -8.64 -10.41 3.53
N PHE A 200 -8.11 -9.25 3.14
CA PHE A 200 -6.71 -8.89 3.34
C PHE A 200 -6.35 -8.75 4.83
N LEU A 201 -7.22 -8.13 5.64
CA LEU A 201 -7.03 -8.04 7.09
C LEU A 201 -7.03 -9.42 7.73
N ALA A 202 -7.94 -10.31 7.32
CA ALA A 202 -7.95 -11.69 7.79
C ALA A 202 -6.63 -12.39 7.44
N PHE A 203 -6.10 -12.20 6.24
CA PHE A 203 -4.79 -12.71 5.83
C PHE A 203 -3.65 -12.17 6.71
N LEU A 204 -3.58 -10.85 6.93
CA LEU A 204 -2.55 -10.23 7.77
C LEU A 204 -2.59 -10.76 9.21
N MET A 205 -3.78 -10.88 9.79
CA MET A 205 -3.95 -11.28 11.19
C MET A 205 -3.74 -12.78 11.43
N THR A 206 -3.98 -13.64 10.43
CA THR A 206 -3.96 -15.10 10.61
C THR A 206 -2.74 -15.78 10.01
N ILE A 207 -2.11 -15.18 9.00
CA ILE A 207 -1.01 -15.79 8.26
C ILE A 207 0.24 -14.93 8.38
N ASP A 208 0.19 -13.69 7.93
CA ASP A 208 1.40 -12.89 7.70
C ASP A 208 2.07 -12.39 9.00
N VAL A 209 1.33 -11.67 9.86
CA VAL A 209 1.87 -11.22 11.15
C VAL A 209 2.28 -12.41 12.04
N PRO A 210 1.49 -13.49 12.17
CA PRO A 210 1.91 -14.68 12.90
C PRO A 210 3.16 -15.35 12.34
N MET A 211 3.38 -15.37 11.03
CA MET A 211 4.61 -15.90 10.41
C MET A 211 5.84 -15.16 10.94
N TYR A 212 5.83 -13.83 10.93
CA TYR A 212 6.96 -13.04 11.45
C TYR A 212 7.16 -13.19 12.95
N LEU A 213 6.07 -13.27 13.73
CA LEU A 213 6.17 -13.52 15.18
C LEU A 213 6.75 -14.90 15.49
N ASN A 214 6.38 -15.93 14.73
CA ASN A 214 6.92 -17.27 14.88
C ASN A 214 8.41 -17.31 14.52
N ARG A 215 8.82 -16.65 13.44
CA ARG A 215 10.23 -16.51 13.06
C ARG A 215 11.04 -15.76 14.11
N TRP A 216 10.46 -14.70 14.70
CA TRP A 216 11.09 -13.97 15.79
C TRP A 216 11.30 -14.86 17.02
N ARG A 217 10.28 -15.61 17.45
CA ARG A 217 10.38 -16.54 18.59
C ARG A 217 11.40 -17.65 18.32
N ALA A 218 11.42 -18.21 17.11
CA ALA A 218 12.38 -19.22 16.71
C ALA A 218 13.82 -18.68 16.71
N ASN A 219 14.03 -17.47 16.20
CA ASN A 219 15.33 -16.80 16.21
C ASN A 219 15.83 -16.54 17.65
N LEU A 220 14.94 -16.10 18.53
CA LEU A 220 15.25 -15.88 19.94
C LEU A 220 15.61 -17.21 20.64
N ALA A 221 14.86 -18.29 20.38
CA ALA A 221 15.13 -19.61 20.93
C ALA A 221 16.46 -20.21 20.43
N ALA A 222 16.85 -19.88 19.19
CA ALA A 222 18.13 -20.28 18.62
C ALA A 222 19.33 -19.44 19.14
N GLY A 223 19.10 -18.44 20.00
CA GLY A 223 20.13 -17.54 20.49
C GLY A 223 20.65 -16.56 19.43
N GLY A 224 19.82 -16.25 18.44
CA GLY A 224 20.20 -15.38 17.33
C GLY A 224 20.59 -13.98 17.80
N THR A 225 21.74 -13.50 17.31
CA THR A 225 22.22 -12.14 17.57
C THR A 225 21.74 -11.20 16.48
N LEU A 226 21.36 -9.99 16.89
CA LEU A 226 20.99 -8.92 15.97
C LEU A 226 22.25 -8.36 15.31
N LEU A 227 22.15 -8.06 14.02
CA LEU A 227 23.22 -7.33 13.33
C LEU A 227 23.18 -5.87 13.76
N HIS A 228 24.35 -5.28 13.97
CA HIS A 228 24.47 -3.84 14.12
C HIS A 228 24.06 -3.16 12.80
N PRO A 229 23.28 -2.05 12.80
CA PRO A 229 22.72 -1.49 11.57
C PRO A 229 23.74 -1.17 10.45
N LEU A 230 24.95 -0.73 10.80
CA LEU A 230 26.02 -0.46 9.83
C LEU A 230 26.58 -1.73 9.18
N ASP A 231 26.74 -2.80 9.95
CA ASP A 231 27.14 -4.11 9.44
C ASP A 231 26.01 -4.71 8.58
N GLY A 232 24.78 -4.50 9.02
CA GLY A 232 23.56 -4.76 8.28
C GLY A 232 23.57 -4.13 6.90
N LEU A 233 23.86 -2.83 6.79
CA LEU A 233 23.90 -2.12 5.51
C LEU A 233 24.90 -2.74 4.53
N ARG A 234 26.08 -3.12 5.02
CA ARG A 234 27.09 -3.80 4.20
C ARG A 234 26.62 -5.19 3.78
N ASP A 235 25.97 -5.92 4.69
CA ASP A 235 25.40 -7.25 4.46
C ASP A 235 24.31 -7.21 3.39
N VAL A 236 23.28 -6.37 3.55
CA VAL A 236 22.15 -6.26 2.60
C VAL A 236 22.57 -5.79 1.21
N SER A 237 23.71 -5.11 1.11
CA SER A 237 24.26 -4.62 -0.16
C SER A 237 25.02 -5.69 -0.96
N ARG A 238 25.52 -6.75 -0.30
CA ARG A 238 26.51 -7.66 -0.90
C ARG A 238 26.21 -9.14 -0.71
N ARG A 239 25.34 -9.49 0.23
CA ARG A 239 25.04 -10.88 0.58
C ARG A 239 23.63 -11.23 0.16
N TRP A 240 23.54 -12.17 -0.76
CA TRP A 240 22.32 -12.89 -1.09
C TRP A 240 22.66 -14.35 -1.39
N VAL A 241 21.78 -15.26 -1.00
CA VAL A 241 21.92 -16.69 -1.20
C VAL A 241 20.92 -17.10 -2.27
N VAL A 242 21.43 -17.64 -3.38
CA VAL A 242 20.55 -18.17 -4.42
C VAL A 242 20.00 -19.53 -4.00
N THR A 243 18.68 -19.64 -3.93
CA THR A 243 18.00 -20.90 -3.61
C THR A 243 16.77 -21.10 -4.47
N HIS A 244 16.57 -22.35 -4.90
CA HIS A 244 15.39 -22.80 -5.64
C HIS A 244 14.61 -23.86 -4.86
N ASP A 245 14.90 -23.98 -3.55
CA ASP A 245 14.25 -24.96 -2.68
C ASP A 245 12.88 -24.45 -2.25
N ILE A 246 11.84 -25.24 -2.51
CA ILE A 246 10.47 -24.92 -2.14
C ILE A 246 10.31 -24.76 -0.62
N ALA A 247 11.11 -25.44 0.20
CA ALA A 247 11.03 -25.32 1.65
C ALA A 247 11.30 -23.88 2.13
N GLU A 248 12.26 -23.20 1.51
CA GLU A 248 12.65 -21.81 1.83
C GLU A 248 11.62 -20.79 1.32
N TRP A 249 10.97 -21.08 0.18
CA TRP A 249 10.02 -20.17 -0.47
C TRP A 249 8.57 -20.36 -0.03
N ARG A 250 8.22 -21.49 0.59
CA ARG A 250 6.81 -21.89 0.83
C ARG A 250 6.00 -20.83 1.57
N GLU A 251 6.58 -20.23 2.59
CA GLU A 251 5.90 -19.19 3.39
C GLU A 251 5.84 -17.84 2.65
N GLU A 252 6.76 -17.60 1.72
CA GLU A 252 6.84 -16.36 0.94
C GLU A 252 5.86 -16.30 -0.23
N ILE A 253 5.54 -17.46 -0.80
CA ILE A 253 4.70 -17.58 -2.01
C ILE A 253 3.35 -16.89 -1.85
N ALA A 254 2.67 -17.07 -0.71
CA ALA A 254 1.31 -16.59 -0.51
C ALA A 254 1.24 -15.06 -0.50
N TRP A 255 2.01 -14.41 0.37
CA TRP A 255 1.98 -12.95 0.51
C TRP A 255 2.53 -12.26 -0.75
N MET A 256 3.62 -12.78 -1.33
CA MET A 256 4.20 -12.21 -2.56
C MET A 256 3.22 -12.30 -3.73
N SER A 257 2.49 -13.41 -3.85
CA SER A 257 1.49 -13.55 -4.91
C SER A 257 0.36 -12.53 -4.75
N LEU A 258 -0.15 -12.32 -3.53
CA LEU A 258 -1.18 -11.31 -3.27
C LEU A 258 -0.67 -9.89 -3.53
N TYR A 259 0.54 -9.59 -3.05
CA TYR A 259 1.16 -8.28 -3.19
C TYR A 259 1.45 -7.94 -4.68
N PHE A 260 2.03 -8.87 -5.45
CA PHE A 260 2.36 -8.62 -6.86
C PHE A 260 1.17 -8.72 -7.82
N SER A 261 -0.01 -9.15 -7.35
CA SER A 261 -1.23 -9.26 -8.17
C SER A 261 -2.36 -8.38 -7.65
N MET A 262 -3.08 -8.83 -6.63
CA MET A 262 -4.28 -8.19 -6.09
C MET A 262 -4.04 -6.73 -5.68
N ALA A 263 -2.91 -6.43 -5.05
CA ALA A 263 -2.59 -5.06 -4.68
C ALA A 263 -2.31 -4.19 -5.91
N VAL A 264 -1.66 -4.73 -6.95
CA VAL A 264 -1.44 -4.04 -8.22
C VAL A 264 -2.77 -3.75 -8.93
N TRP A 265 -3.68 -4.72 -8.97
CA TRP A 265 -5.02 -4.52 -9.52
C TRP A 265 -5.81 -3.48 -8.74
N SER A 266 -5.65 -3.43 -7.42
CA SER A 266 -6.23 -2.38 -6.59
C SER A 266 -5.65 -1.01 -6.95
N SER A 267 -4.34 -0.89 -7.11
CA SER A 267 -3.67 0.35 -7.56
C SER A 267 -4.17 0.83 -8.92
N LEU A 268 -4.36 -0.08 -9.88
CA LEU A 268 -4.94 0.24 -11.20
C LEU A 268 -6.41 0.66 -11.07
N ALA A 269 -7.19 -0.02 -10.23
CA ALA A 269 -8.58 0.32 -9.98
C ALA A 269 -8.74 1.70 -9.33
N LEU A 270 -7.80 2.13 -8.48
CA LEU A 270 -7.78 3.48 -7.91
C LEU A 270 -7.63 4.55 -9.00
N CYS A 271 -6.79 4.33 -10.02
CA CYS A 271 -6.68 5.24 -11.16
C CYS A 271 -7.98 5.33 -11.95
N VAL A 272 -8.63 4.20 -12.20
CA VAL A 272 -9.94 4.15 -12.88
C VAL A 272 -10.99 4.89 -12.03
N GLY A 273 -11.06 4.60 -10.73
CA GLY A 273 -11.98 5.27 -9.81
C GLY A 273 -11.79 6.79 -9.78
N TYR A 274 -10.54 7.25 -9.74
CA TYR A 274 -10.19 8.67 -9.77
C TYR A 274 -10.60 9.33 -11.09
N SER A 275 -10.41 8.65 -12.23
CA SER A 275 -10.80 9.19 -13.55
C SER A 275 -12.31 9.41 -13.71
N LEU A 276 -13.13 8.74 -12.89
CA LEU A 276 -14.58 8.85 -12.93
C LEU A 276 -15.13 9.98 -12.05
N GLU A 277 -14.27 10.87 -11.54
CA GLU A 277 -14.64 11.99 -10.66
C GLU A 277 -15.88 12.76 -11.15
N ASP A 278 -15.87 13.21 -12.41
CA ASP A 278 -16.96 14.02 -12.98
C ASP A 278 -18.30 13.25 -13.07
N GLN A 279 -18.25 11.92 -12.99
CA GLN A 279 -19.42 11.06 -13.02
C GLN A 279 -19.92 10.70 -11.61
N LEU A 280 -19.08 10.78 -10.58
CA LEU A 280 -19.43 10.43 -9.20
C LEU A 280 -20.66 11.21 -8.67
N PRO A 281 -20.84 12.52 -8.94
CA PRO A 281 -22.03 13.25 -8.50
C PRO A 281 -23.34 12.64 -8.99
N ARG A 282 -23.36 11.96 -10.15
CA ARG A 282 -24.56 11.30 -10.70
C ARG A 282 -25.01 10.09 -9.88
N TYR A 283 -24.13 9.57 -9.04
CA TYR A 283 -24.38 8.42 -8.19
C TYR A 283 -24.61 8.80 -6.73
N ARG A 284 -24.67 10.10 -6.39
CA ARG A 284 -24.98 10.58 -5.04
C ARG A 284 -26.45 10.33 -4.73
N THR A 285 -26.75 9.83 -3.52
CA THR A 285 -28.13 9.57 -3.10
C THR A 285 -28.89 10.87 -2.81
N GLU A 286 -30.20 10.93 -3.09
CA GLU A 286 -31.03 12.13 -2.81
C GLU A 286 -30.92 12.62 -1.35
N PRO A 287 -30.98 11.74 -0.32
CA PRO A 287 -30.80 12.17 1.07
C PRO A 287 -29.42 12.80 1.32
N ALA A 288 -28.37 12.29 0.67
CA ALA A 288 -27.03 12.84 0.80
C ALA A 288 -26.90 14.22 0.16
N ILE A 289 -27.55 14.44 -1.00
CA ILE A 289 -27.59 15.75 -1.66
C ILE A 289 -28.29 16.77 -0.77
N VAL A 290 -29.48 16.42 -0.24
CA VAL A 290 -30.27 17.31 0.64
C VAL A 290 -29.48 17.66 1.91
N ALA A 291 -28.83 16.69 2.55
CA ALA A 291 -28.01 16.93 3.74
C ALA A 291 -26.83 17.88 3.46
N THR A 292 -26.14 17.73 2.33
CA THR A 292 -25.05 18.63 1.93
C THR A 292 -25.56 20.05 1.67
N THR A 293 -26.69 20.21 0.97
CA THR A 293 -27.29 21.53 0.71
C THR A 293 -27.70 22.23 2.00
N GLN A 294 -28.34 21.51 2.92
CA GLN A 294 -28.73 22.06 4.23
C GLN A 294 -27.53 22.50 5.08
N ALA A 295 -26.42 21.75 5.04
CA ALA A 295 -25.19 22.12 5.74
C ALA A 295 -24.51 23.38 5.18
N ILE A 296 -24.61 23.61 3.86
CA ILE A 296 -24.11 24.83 3.21
C ILE A 296 -25.00 26.03 3.53
N GLU A 297 -26.32 25.84 3.54
CA GLU A 297 -27.29 26.91 3.81
C GLU A 297 -27.35 27.32 5.29
N ASN A 298 -27.10 26.38 6.20
CA ASN A 298 -27.06 26.64 7.65
C ASN A 298 -25.73 26.15 8.25
N PRO A 299 -24.61 26.86 8.02
CA PRO A 299 -23.37 26.57 8.71
C PRO A 299 -23.59 26.85 10.21
N THR A 300 -23.63 25.80 11.01
CA THR A 300 -23.74 25.91 12.47
C THR A 300 -22.64 26.86 12.95
N PRO A 301 -22.95 27.97 13.66
CA PRO A 301 -21.92 28.88 14.11
C PRO A 301 -20.99 28.13 15.06
N ALA A 302 -19.71 28.03 14.66
CA ALA A 302 -18.65 27.52 15.52
C ALA A 302 -18.76 28.26 16.85
N ALA A 303 -18.87 27.52 17.96
CA ALA A 303 -18.95 28.07 19.29
C ALA A 303 -17.77 29.02 19.51
N GLN A 304 -18.03 30.33 19.39
CA GLN A 304 -17.11 31.36 19.82
C GLN A 304 -17.03 31.24 21.34
N HIS A 305 -15.97 30.61 21.84
CA HIS A 305 -15.55 30.73 23.22
C HIS A 305 -15.06 32.16 23.43
N THR A 306 -15.99 33.11 23.51
CA THR A 306 -15.72 34.47 23.96
C THR A 306 -15.55 34.38 25.46
N ALA A 307 -14.29 34.31 25.91
CA ALA A 307 -13.95 34.54 27.30
C ALA A 307 -14.33 35.98 27.65
N THR A 308 -15.46 36.16 28.32
CA THR A 308 -15.81 37.39 29.03
C THR A 308 -14.81 37.59 30.15
N ILE A 309 -13.82 38.45 29.93
CA ILE A 309 -13.01 39.02 31.01
C ILE A 309 -13.88 40.10 31.64
N ASP A 310 -14.44 39.82 32.81
CA ASP A 310 -15.10 40.80 33.66
C ASP A 310 -14.08 41.87 34.08
N ALA A 311 -14.24 43.08 33.53
CA ALA A 311 -13.56 44.27 34.01
C ALA A 311 -14.30 44.79 35.26
N ALA A 312 -13.80 44.43 36.45
CA ALA A 312 -14.24 45.02 37.70
C ALA A 312 -13.89 46.52 37.75
N ALA A 313 -14.91 47.37 37.82
CA ALA A 313 -14.76 48.80 38.07
C ALA A 313 -14.42 49.06 39.56
N PRO A 314 -13.56 50.05 39.88
CA PRO A 314 -13.26 50.39 41.27
C PRO A 314 -14.37 51.25 41.88
N SER A 315 -14.89 50.82 43.04
CA SER A 315 -15.85 51.57 43.85
C SER A 315 -15.21 52.80 44.48
N ARG A 316 -15.75 53.98 44.16
CA ARG A 316 -15.61 55.20 44.98
C ARG A 316 -16.67 55.17 46.08
N ASN A 317 -16.22 55.07 47.33
CA ASN A 317 -16.62 55.81 48.54
C ASN A 317 -16.23 55.03 49.78
#